data_AF-A0A2S7NRV2-F1
#
_entry.id   AF-A0A2S7NRV2-F1
#
_cell.length_a   1.000
_cell.length_b   1.000
_cell.length_c   1.000
_cell.angle_alpha   90.00
_cell.angle_beta   90.00
_cell.angle_gamma   90.00
#
_symmetry.space_group_name_H-M   'P 1'
#
loop_
_entity.id
_entity.type
_entity.pdbx_description
1 polymer ?
#
loop_
_entity_poly.entity_id
_entity_poly.type
_entity_poly.pdbx_seq_one_letter_code
_entity_poly.pdbx_strand_id
1 'polypeptide(L)'
;MTFYDMKLLFLTYGWPDNFDASGFDDAYVRLREFFVIRSDTVAGARPIIHALREVQQAEEDLARHSRRLHNGVWDRFPNKRRVQIRKLERLTRGKTQRLESVRAKFEEVKLASGGWESEEEQIRKTWRKYLRDRIRHAQNNLTFMTGRGSHLYSKEQISEQEEEVATLQKRLENVHEEPTSVEMAIMPRRK
;
A
#
# COMPACT_ATOMS: atom_id res chain seq x y z
N MET A 1 -5.67 13.66 -5.75
CA MET A 1 -4.86 14.88 -5.65
C MET A 1 -5.65 15.93 -4.92
N THR A 2 -5.08 16.50 -3.87
CA THR A 2 -5.70 17.50 -3.00
C THR A 2 -5.20 18.90 -3.37
N PHE A 3 -5.88 19.92 -2.85
CA PHE A 3 -5.43 21.32 -2.96
C PHE A 3 -4.01 21.52 -2.41
N TYR A 4 -3.66 20.82 -1.32
CA TYR A 4 -2.34 20.91 -0.70
C TYR A 4 -1.24 20.34 -1.60
N ASP A 5 -1.51 19.24 -2.30
CA ASP A 5 -0.53 18.63 -3.23
C ASP A 5 -0.25 19.56 -4.41
N MET A 6 -1.29 20.19 -4.97
CA MET A 6 -1.14 21.18 -6.05
C MET A 6 -0.38 22.41 -5.58
N LYS A 7 -0.72 22.93 -4.39
CA LYS A 7 0.00 24.05 -3.79
C LYS A 7 1.49 23.73 -3.61
N LEU A 8 1.82 22.52 -3.15
CA LEU A 8 3.21 22.09 -2.98
C LEU A 8 3.95 22.02 -4.32
N LEU A 9 3.30 21.54 -5.40
CA LEU A 9 3.87 21.54 -6.75
C LEU A 9 4.23 22.95 -7.23
N PHE A 10 3.29 23.90 -7.14
CA PHE A 10 3.53 25.30 -7.51
C PHE A 10 4.61 25.96 -6.63
N LEU A 11 4.63 25.68 -5.33
CA LEU A 11 5.69 26.20 -4.45
C LEU A 11 7.08 25.63 -4.80
N THR A 12 7.15 24.44 -5.40
CA THR A 12 8.41 23.77 -5.73
C THR A 12 8.96 24.23 -7.08
N TYR A 13 8.10 24.37 -8.08
CA TYR A 13 8.51 24.68 -9.47
C TYR A 13 8.28 26.14 -9.87
N GLY A 14 7.81 26.97 -8.95
CA GLY A 14 7.75 28.43 -9.13
C GLY A 14 6.34 28.96 -9.37
N TRP A 15 6.24 30.27 -9.19
CA TRP A 15 5.09 31.07 -9.59
C TRP A 15 5.29 31.55 -11.04
N PRO A 16 4.26 32.08 -11.72
CA PRO A 16 4.34 32.40 -13.15
C PRO A 16 5.58 33.18 -13.60
N ASP A 17 6.14 34.03 -12.74
CA ASP A 17 7.31 34.87 -13.05
C ASP A 17 8.65 34.11 -13.02
N ASN A 18 8.70 32.90 -12.45
CA ASN A 18 9.90 32.05 -12.34
C ASN A 18 9.59 30.55 -12.52
N PHE A 19 8.58 30.25 -13.32
CA PHE A 19 8.01 28.91 -13.49
C PHE A 19 8.91 27.98 -14.33
N ASP A 20 9.36 26.87 -13.74
CA ASP A 20 10.00 25.76 -14.45
C ASP A 20 8.92 24.82 -15.02
N ALA A 21 8.46 25.14 -16.24
CA ALA A 21 7.40 24.38 -16.90
C ALA A 21 7.76 22.91 -17.12
N SER A 22 8.98 22.61 -17.57
CA SER A 22 9.41 21.23 -17.82
C SER A 22 9.50 20.43 -16.53
N GLY A 23 10.10 21.01 -15.48
CA GLY A 23 10.19 20.35 -14.18
C GLY A 23 8.81 20.12 -13.54
N PHE A 24 7.89 21.08 -13.72
CA PHE A 24 6.52 20.97 -13.25
C PHE A 24 5.77 19.82 -13.94
N ASP A 25 5.83 19.74 -15.28
CA ASP A 25 5.14 18.70 -16.04
C ASP A 25 5.64 17.30 -15.66
N ASP A 26 6.96 17.13 -15.53
CA ASP A 26 7.56 15.88 -15.07
C ASP A 26 7.09 15.50 -13.66
N ALA A 27 7.08 16.47 -12.72
CA ALA A 27 6.62 16.25 -11.36
C ALA A 27 5.13 15.92 -11.31
N TYR A 28 4.32 16.57 -12.14
CA TYR A 28 2.90 16.32 -12.24
C TYR A 28 2.61 14.91 -12.74
N VAL A 29 3.32 14.45 -13.78
CA VAL A 29 3.23 13.06 -14.27
C VAL A 29 3.61 12.07 -13.18
N ARG A 30 4.77 12.26 -12.52
CA ARG A 30 5.22 11.41 -11.40
C ARG A 30 4.20 11.36 -10.27
N LEU A 31 3.64 12.51 -9.89
CA LEU A 31 2.64 12.62 -8.83
C LEU A 31 1.35 11.86 -9.20
N ARG A 32 0.90 11.97 -10.45
CA ARG A 32 -0.26 11.21 -10.92
C ARG A 32 -0.01 9.71 -10.90
N GLU A 33 1.15 9.25 -11.37
CA GLU A 33 1.53 7.83 -11.28
C GLU A 33 1.55 7.37 -9.81
N PHE A 34 2.16 8.14 -8.91
CA PHE A 34 2.20 7.83 -7.49
C PHE A 34 0.79 7.69 -6.88
N PHE A 35 -0.19 8.52 -7.28
CA PHE A 35 -1.56 8.38 -6.79
C PHE A 35 -2.23 7.08 -7.25
N VAL A 36 -1.95 6.61 -8.46
CA VAL A 36 -2.42 5.29 -8.94
C VAL A 36 -1.83 4.20 -8.06
N ILE A 37 -0.52 4.23 -7.84
CA ILE A 37 0.18 3.26 -6.99
C ILE A 37 -0.37 3.27 -5.57
N ARG A 38 -0.50 4.44 -4.94
CA ARG A 38 -1.04 4.57 -3.59
C ARG A 38 -2.46 4.02 -3.50
N SER A 39 -3.31 4.29 -4.48
CA SER A 39 -4.67 3.76 -4.54
C SER A 39 -4.67 2.23 -4.61
N ASP A 40 -3.84 1.65 -5.49
CA ASP A 40 -3.70 0.21 -5.66
C ASP A 40 -3.14 -0.47 -4.41
N THR A 41 -2.15 0.15 -3.75
CA THR A 41 -1.61 -0.32 -2.47
C THR A 41 -2.69 -0.31 -1.40
N VAL A 42 -3.45 0.77 -1.26
CA VAL A 42 -4.55 0.85 -0.27
C VAL A 42 -5.62 -0.19 -0.58
N ALA A 43 -5.98 -0.40 -1.84
CA ALA A 43 -6.95 -1.41 -2.24
C ALA A 43 -6.47 -2.82 -1.87
N GLY A 44 -5.20 -3.14 -2.15
CA GLY A 44 -4.56 -4.40 -1.75
C GLY A 44 -4.41 -4.58 -0.24
N ALA A 45 -4.26 -3.49 0.50
CA ALA A 45 -4.14 -3.49 1.96
C ALA A 45 -5.45 -3.74 2.71
N ARG A 46 -6.61 -3.47 2.09
CA ARG A 46 -7.93 -3.52 2.75
C ARG A 46 -8.19 -4.82 3.51
N PRO A 47 -7.94 -6.02 2.95
CA PRO A 47 -8.18 -7.28 3.66
C PRO A 47 -7.32 -7.40 4.92
N ILE A 48 -6.05 -6.96 4.86
CA ILE A 48 -5.12 -7.00 5.99
C ILE A 48 -5.53 -6.01 7.07
N ILE A 49 -5.88 -4.77 6.68
CA ILE A 49 -6.35 -3.75 7.62
C ILE A 49 -7.61 -4.24 8.35
N HIS A 50 -8.53 -4.86 7.61
CA HIS A 50 -9.73 -5.44 8.20
C HIS A 50 -9.41 -6.56 9.18
N ALA A 51 -8.56 -7.52 8.79
CA ALA A 51 -8.17 -8.63 9.66
C ALA A 51 -7.39 -8.16 10.90
N LEU A 52 -6.52 -7.16 10.77
CA LEU A 52 -5.82 -6.55 11.91
C LEU A 52 -6.80 -5.92 12.91
N ARG A 53 -7.84 -5.25 12.40
CA ARG A 53 -8.90 -4.67 13.25
C ARG A 53 -9.67 -5.76 14.01
N GLU A 54 -9.93 -6.90 13.39
CA GLU A 54 -10.55 -8.05 14.06
C GLU A 54 -9.66 -8.58 15.20
N VAL A 55 -8.34 -8.67 14.98
CA VAL A 55 -7.37 -9.06 16.02
C VAL A 55 -7.43 -8.07 17.19
N GLN A 56 -7.30 -6.78 16.91
CA GLN A 56 -7.33 -5.71 17.92
C GLN A 56 -8.63 -5.75 18.73
N GLN A 57 -9.78 -5.92 18.08
CA GLN A 57 -11.07 -6.02 18.76
C GLN A 57 -11.13 -7.24 19.68
N ALA A 58 -10.61 -8.40 19.25
CA ALA A 58 -10.56 -9.62 20.05
C ALA A 58 -9.62 -9.47 21.26
N GLU A 59 -8.48 -8.79 21.09
CA GLU A 59 -7.53 -8.48 22.16
C GLU A 59 -8.15 -7.54 23.20
N GLU A 60 -8.82 -6.47 22.75
CA GLU A 60 -9.54 -5.55 23.64
C GLU A 60 -10.66 -6.25 24.41
N ASP A 61 -11.42 -7.12 23.74
CA ASP A 61 -12.51 -7.88 24.37
C ASP A 61 -12.01 -8.86 25.43
N LEU A 62 -10.85 -9.49 25.20
CA LEU A 62 -10.18 -10.35 26.17
C LEU A 62 -9.60 -9.51 27.31
N ALA A 63 -8.86 -8.45 27.01
CA ALA A 63 -8.25 -7.56 28.00
C ALA A 63 -9.30 -6.89 28.90
N ARG A 64 -10.43 -6.43 28.34
CA ARG A 64 -11.57 -5.89 29.11
C ARG A 64 -12.14 -6.93 30.07
N HIS A 65 -12.18 -8.20 29.67
CA HIS A 65 -12.62 -9.29 30.53
C HIS A 65 -11.59 -9.60 31.62
N SER A 66 -10.32 -9.68 31.27
CA SER A 66 -9.22 -9.96 32.20
C SER A 66 -9.01 -8.85 33.23
N ARG A 67 -9.14 -7.57 32.85
CA ARG A 67 -9.09 -6.44 33.82
C ARG A 67 -10.24 -6.50 34.81
N ARG A 68 -11.45 -6.90 34.37
CA ARG A 68 -12.59 -7.17 35.27
C ARG A 68 -12.29 -8.32 36.24
N LEU A 69 -11.41 -9.26 35.88
CA LEU A 69 -10.98 -10.36 36.75
C LEU A 69 -9.89 -9.94 37.76
N HIS A 70 -8.97 -9.05 37.40
CA HIS A 70 -7.76 -8.75 38.20
C HIS A 70 -7.91 -7.60 39.21
N ASN A 71 -8.72 -6.57 38.92
CA ASN A 71 -8.81 -5.37 39.77
C ASN A 71 -9.79 -5.49 40.96
N GLY A 72 -10.18 -6.69 41.37
CA GLY A 72 -11.18 -6.87 42.42
C GLY A 72 -12.58 -6.33 42.09
N VAL A 73 -12.79 -5.84 40.86
CA VAL A 73 -14.10 -5.40 40.33
C VAL A 73 -14.91 -6.63 39.87
N TRP A 74 -14.93 -7.65 40.71
CA TRP A 74 -16.09 -8.51 40.82
C TRP A 74 -17.15 -7.74 41.61
N ASP A 75 -17.73 -6.70 41.01
CA ASP A 75 -18.98 -6.10 41.48
C ASP A 75 -19.07 -5.89 43.02
N ARG A 76 -18.01 -5.53 43.77
CA ARG A 76 -18.04 -5.48 45.25
C ARG A 76 -18.62 -6.76 45.94
N PHE A 77 -18.62 -7.92 45.29
CA PHE A 77 -19.20 -9.18 45.78
C PHE A 77 -18.12 -10.25 45.96
N PRO A 78 -17.51 -10.35 47.16
CA PRO A 78 -16.48 -11.35 47.46
C PRO A 78 -17.01 -12.80 47.49
N ASN A 79 -18.34 -13.00 47.50
CA ASN A 79 -18.98 -14.31 47.71
C ASN A 79 -19.56 -14.92 46.42
N LYS A 80 -18.86 -14.82 45.26
CA LYS A 80 -19.35 -15.47 44.04
C LYS A 80 -19.37 -16.98 44.20
N ARG A 81 -20.50 -17.60 43.83
CA ARG A 81 -20.68 -19.04 43.90
C ARG A 81 -19.74 -19.73 42.90
N ARG A 82 -19.27 -20.94 43.21
CA ARG A 82 -18.42 -21.76 42.32
C ARG A 82 -18.94 -21.85 40.88
N VAL A 83 -20.26 -21.90 40.70
CA VAL A 83 -20.92 -21.94 39.38
C VAL A 83 -20.67 -20.65 38.58
N GLN A 84 -20.68 -19.48 39.24
CA GLN A 84 -20.39 -18.20 38.60
C GLN A 84 -18.92 -18.15 38.17
N ILE A 85 -18.00 -18.53 39.06
CA ILE A 85 -16.55 -18.61 38.74
C ILE A 85 -16.32 -19.48 37.51
N ARG A 86 -16.89 -20.69 37.46
CA ARG A 86 -16.80 -21.59 36.31
C ARG A 86 -17.37 -20.98 35.02
N LYS A 87 -18.48 -20.24 35.10
CA LYS A 87 -19.06 -19.56 33.93
C LYS A 87 -18.08 -18.55 33.34
N LEU A 88 -17.33 -17.86 34.20
CA LEU A 88 -16.41 -16.82 33.80
C LEU A 88 -15.09 -17.40 33.27
N GLU A 89 -14.59 -18.47 33.86
CA GLU A 89 -13.47 -19.25 33.29
C GLU A 89 -13.81 -19.76 31.89
N ARG A 90 -15.03 -20.27 31.67
CA ARG A 90 -15.49 -20.68 30.33
C ARG A 90 -15.53 -19.51 29.35
N LEU A 91 -15.98 -18.33 29.80
CA LEU A 91 -15.99 -17.12 28.97
C LEU A 91 -14.58 -16.66 28.60
N THR A 92 -13.64 -16.68 29.55
CA THR A 92 -12.22 -16.38 29.27
C THR A 92 -11.66 -17.36 28.25
N ARG A 93 -11.86 -18.67 28.45
CA ARG A 93 -11.39 -19.70 27.49
C ARG A 93 -11.97 -19.48 26.08
N GLY A 94 -13.27 -19.22 25.98
CA GLY A 94 -13.90 -18.94 24.68
C GLY A 94 -13.35 -17.69 24.00
N LYS A 95 -13.05 -16.63 24.76
CA LYS A 95 -12.41 -15.42 24.23
C LYS A 95 -10.98 -15.64 23.79
N THR A 96 -10.19 -16.42 24.54
CA THR A 96 -8.83 -16.81 24.16
C THR A 96 -8.85 -17.61 22.85
N GLN A 97 -9.71 -18.62 22.74
CA GLN A 97 -9.85 -19.41 21.51
C GLN A 97 -10.27 -18.56 20.30
N ARG A 98 -11.17 -17.58 20.51
CA ARG A 98 -11.54 -16.62 19.46
C ARG A 98 -10.35 -15.79 19.02
N LEU A 99 -9.56 -15.26 19.97
CA LEU A 99 -8.36 -14.49 19.64
C LEU A 99 -7.35 -15.32 18.84
N GLU A 100 -7.11 -16.57 19.25
CA GLU A 100 -6.23 -17.51 18.53
C GLU A 100 -6.72 -17.76 17.10
N SER A 101 -8.02 -18.02 16.92
CA SER A 101 -8.61 -18.23 15.59
C SER A 101 -8.50 -17.00 14.69
N VAL A 102 -8.76 -15.80 15.22
CA VAL A 102 -8.65 -14.55 14.47
C VAL A 102 -7.19 -14.25 14.11
N ARG A 103 -6.24 -14.54 15.00
CA ARG A 103 -4.79 -14.42 14.71
C ARG A 103 -4.34 -15.38 13.60
N ALA A 104 -4.80 -16.63 13.63
CA ALA A 104 -4.49 -17.59 12.57
C ALA A 104 -4.99 -17.09 11.20
N LYS A 105 -6.24 -16.62 11.14
CA LYS A 105 -6.83 -16.03 9.93
C LYS A 105 -6.07 -14.79 9.46
N PHE A 106 -5.59 -13.96 10.37
CA PHE A 106 -4.77 -12.79 10.03
C PHE A 106 -3.45 -13.20 9.35
N GLU A 107 -2.76 -14.22 9.86
CA GLU A 107 -1.53 -14.71 9.22
C GLU A 107 -1.79 -15.32 7.83
N GLU A 108 -2.91 -16.03 7.64
CA GLU A 108 -3.34 -16.52 6.32
C GLU A 108 -3.55 -15.36 5.32
N VAL A 109 -4.28 -14.31 5.74
CA VAL A 109 -4.54 -13.12 4.90
C VAL A 109 -3.24 -12.38 4.58
N LYS A 110 -2.33 -12.26 5.55
CA LYS A 110 -1.02 -11.64 5.39
C LYS A 110 -0.16 -12.40 4.37
N LEU A 111 -0.14 -13.74 4.44
CA LEU A 111 0.57 -14.59 3.48
C LEU A 111 -0.04 -14.51 2.08
N ALA A 112 -1.36 -14.60 1.97
CA ALA A 112 -2.07 -14.50 0.69
C ALA A 112 -1.85 -13.15 -0.02
N SER A 113 -1.57 -12.10 0.76
CA SER A 113 -1.25 -10.76 0.25
C SER A 113 0.24 -10.57 -0.09
N GLY A 114 1.04 -11.64 -0.09
CA GLY A 114 2.48 -11.58 -0.40
C GLY A 114 3.35 -11.03 0.73
N GLY A 115 2.88 -11.10 1.98
CA GLY A 115 3.57 -10.63 3.18
C GLY A 115 3.41 -9.13 3.39
N TRP A 116 2.67 -8.73 4.43
CA TRP A 116 2.55 -7.35 4.87
C TRP A 116 3.59 -7.01 5.94
N GLU A 117 4.48 -6.06 5.65
CA GLU A 117 5.55 -5.63 6.55
C GLU A 117 5.39 -4.16 6.94
N SER A 118 5.33 -3.27 5.96
CA SER A 118 5.10 -1.82 6.15
C SER A 118 4.36 -1.22 4.96
N GLU A 119 3.78 -0.02 5.12
CA GLU A 119 3.15 0.71 4.02
C GLU A 119 4.16 1.02 2.90
N GLU A 120 5.38 1.42 3.26
CA GLU A 120 6.45 1.72 2.31
C GLU A 120 6.85 0.51 1.45
N GLU A 121 7.02 -0.66 2.06
CA GLU A 121 7.38 -1.88 1.30
C GLU A 121 6.21 -2.32 0.39
N GLN A 122 4.98 -2.06 0.80
CA GLN A 122 3.79 -2.37 -0.01
C GLN A 122 3.66 -1.43 -1.21
N ILE A 123 3.99 -0.15 -1.04
CA ILE A 123 4.12 0.80 -2.14
C ILE A 123 5.20 0.32 -3.12
N ARG A 124 6.37 -0.11 -2.62
CA ARG A 124 7.45 -0.64 -3.48
C ARG A 124 7.03 -1.91 -4.23
N LYS A 125 6.35 -2.86 -3.58
CA LYS A 125 5.79 -4.04 -4.24
C LYS A 125 4.80 -3.66 -5.34
N THR A 126 3.96 -2.66 -5.09
CA THR A 126 2.99 -2.14 -6.06
C THR A 126 3.69 -1.48 -7.24
N TRP A 127 4.71 -0.65 -7.01
CA TRP A 127 5.57 -0.08 -8.07
C TRP A 127 6.22 -1.16 -8.94
N ARG A 128 6.83 -2.19 -8.33
CA ARG A 128 7.44 -3.31 -9.07
C ARG A 128 6.43 -3.98 -9.99
N LYS A 129 5.23 -4.25 -9.49
CA LYS A 129 4.15 -4.85 -10.29
C LYS A 129 3.73 -3.94 -11.44
N TYR A 130 3.44 -2.68 -11.14
CA TYR A 130 3.04 -1.67 -12.13
C TYR A 130 4.06 -1.52 -13.27
N LEU A 131 5.35 -1.41 -12.93
CA LEU A 131 6.42 -1.29 -13.92
C LEU A 131 6.55 -2.56 -14.76
N ARG A 132 6.47 -3.76 -14.17
CA ARG A 132 6.49 -5.03 -14.92
C ARG A 132 5.32 -5.13 -15.90
N ASP A 133 4.12 -4.76 -15.47
CA ASP A 133 2.94 -4.78 -16.33
C ASP A 133 3.10 -3.80 -17.50
N ARG A 134 3.59 -2.58 -17.26
CA ARG A 134 3.87 -1.60 -18.33
C ARG A 134 4.96 -2.07 -19.28
N ILE A 135 6.07 -2.62 -18.78
CA ILE A 135 7.14 -3.18 -19.61
C ILE A 135 6.57 -4.27 -20.52
N ARG A 136 5.76 -5.19 -19.99
CA ARG A 136 5.12 -6.24 -20.78
C ARG A 136 4.24 -5.64 -21.89
N HIS A 137 3.43 -4.63 -21.56
CA HIS A 137 2.59 -3.95 -22.57
C HIS A 137 3.43 -3.26 -23.65
N ALA A 138 4.44 -2.49 -23.26
CA ALA A 138 5.34 -1.80 -24.17
C ALA A 138 6.13 -2.76 -25.07
N GLN A 139 6.60 -3.89 -24.52
CA GLN A 139 7.27 -4.94 -25.29
C GLN A 139 6.35 -5.64 -26.29
N ASN A 140 5.09 -5.90 -25.91
CA ASN A 140 4.09 -6.45 -26.83
C ASN A 140 3.80 -5.47 -27.97
N ASN A 141 3.70 -4.18 -27.68
CA ASN A 141 3.53 -3.14 -28.70
C ASN A 141 4.74 -3.09 -29.63
N LEU A 142 5.95 -3.05 -29.08
CA LEU A 142 7.19 -3.05 -29.87
C LEU A 142 7.28 -4.29 -30.77
N THR A 143 6.92 -5.47 -30.27
CA THR A 143 6.87 -6.73 -31.04
C THR A 143 5.88 -6.63 -32.21
N PHE A 144 4.72 -6.00 -31.99
CA PHE A 144 3.75 -5.76 -33.05
C PHE A 144 4.28 -4.75 -34.08
N MET A 145 4.83 -3.63 -33.62
CA MET A 145 5.34 -2.53 -34.46
C MET A 145 6.53 -2.98 -35.32
N THR A 146 7.42 -3.82 -34.79
CA THR A 146 8.58 -4.34 -35.54
C THR A 146 8.23 -5.55 -36.41
N GLY A 147 7.11 -6.21 -36.15
CA GLY A 147 6.64 -7.39 -36.88
C GLY A 147 5.48 -7.08 -37.83
N ARG A 148 4.31 -7.64 -37.52
CA ARG A 148 3.11 -7.61 -38.38
C ARG A 148 2.60 -6.19 -38.67
N GLY A 149 2.81 -5.26 -37.75
CA GLY A 149 2.38 -3.87 -37.85
C GLY A 149 3.41 -2.93 -38.47
N SER A 150 4.59 -3.40 -38.88
CA SER A 150 5.71 -2.54 -39.32
C SER A 150 5.41 -1.56 -40.44
N HIS A 151 4.46 -1.86 -41.31
CA HIS A 151 4.01 -0.96 -42.37
C HIS A 151 3.15 0.23 -41.86
N LEU A 152 2.70 0.20 -40.61
CA LEU A 152 1.84 1.22 -39.99
C LEU A 152 2.61 2.24 -39.16
N TYR A 153 3.90 2.01 -38.90
CA TYR A 153 4.68 2.83 -37.97
C TYR A 153 5.98 3.30 -38.61
N SER A 154 6.36 4.54 -38.32
CA SER A 154 7.65 5.08 -38.75
C SER A 154 8.79 4.51 -37.90
N LYS A 155 10.03 4.67 -38.38
CA LYS A 155 11.21 4.27 -37.62
C LYS A 155 11.36 5.07 -36.34
N GLU A 156 10.99 6.36 -36.38
CA GLU A 156 10.99 7.26 -35.23
C GLU A 156 10.03 6.74 -34.14
N GLN A 157 8.81 6.35 -34.51
CA GLN A 157 7.84 5.79 -33.56
C GLN A 157 8.32 4.47 -32.93
N ILE A 158 9.00 3.62 -33.70
CA ILE A 158 9.61 2.40 -33.18
C ILE A 158 10.73 2.74 -32.19
N SER A 159 11.60 3.70 -32.53
CA SER A 159 12.68 4.17 -31.65
C SER A 159 12.15 4.77 -30.34
N GLU A 160 11.07 5.56 -30.40
CA GLU A 160 10.40 6.10 -29.21
C GLU A 160 9.86 4.98 -28.31
N GLN A 161 9.28 3.93 -28.91
CA GLN A 161 8.77 2.78 -28.16
C GLN A 161 9.90 1.96 -27.53
N GLU A 162 11.05 1.82 -28.19
CA GLU A 162 12.26 1.19 -27.64
C GLU A 162 12.79 1.98 -26.44
N GLU A 163 12.85 3.31 -26.55
CA GLU A 163 13.26 4.20 -25.46
C GLU A 163 12.30 4.12 -24.27
N GLU A 164 10.99 4.02 -24.51
CA GLU A 164 10.01 3.81 -23.43
C GLU A 164 10.28 2.50 -22.68
N VAL A 165 10.52 1.39 -23.40
CA VAL A 165 10.84 0.09 -22.79
C VAL A 165 12.11 0.19 -21.95
N ALA A 166 13.17 0.79 -22.49
CA ALA A 166 14.45 0.96 -21.79
C ALA A 166 14.29 1.82 -20.53
N THR A 167 13.51 2.91 -20.62
CA THR A 167 13.22 3.80 -19.49
C THR A 167 12.46 3.06 -18.39
N LEU A 168 11.44 2.29 -18.74
CA LEU A 168 10.67 1.50 -17.77
C LEU A 168 11.52 0.40 -17.11
N GLN A 169 12.40 -0.26 -17.87
CA GLN A 169 13.35 -1.24 -17.33
C GLN A 169 14.30 -0.60 -16.33
N LYS A 170 14.90 0.55 -16.66
CA LYS A 170 15.77 1.29 -15.74
C LYS A 170 15.04 1.70 -14.46
N ARG A 171 13.77 2.14 -14.56
CA ARG A 171 12.94 2.43 -13.39
C ARG A 171 12.68 1.18 -12.54
N LEU A 172 12.47 0.02 -13.16
CA LEU A 172 12.26 -1.24 -12.43
C LEU A 172 13.51 -1.69 -11.68
N GLU A 173 14.70 -1.55 -12.27
CA GLU A 173 15.98 -1.81 -11.61
C GLU A 173 16.19 -0.88 -10.41
N ASN A 174 15.82 0.39 -10.57
CA ASN A 174 15.95 1.43 -9.54
C ASN A 174 14.63 1.72 -8.81
N VAL A 175 13.78 0.71 -8.62
CA VAL A 175 12.43 0.91 -8.06
C VAL A 175 12.43 1.50 -6.64
N HIS A 176 13.56 1.44 -5.93
CA HIS A 176 13.74 2.04 -4.62
C HIS A 176 13.81 3.59 -4.67
N GLU A 177 14.10 4.16 -5.85
CA GLU A 177 14.05 5.61 -6.11
C GLU A 177 12.64 6.10 -6.48
N GLU A 178 11.70 5.18 -6.75
CA GLU A 178 10.32 5.54 -7.03
C GLU A 178 9.64 6.10 -5.76
N PRO A 179 8.73 7.08 -5.91
CA PRO A 179 8.22 7.81 -4.78
C PRO A 179 7.34 6.94 -3.88
N THR A 180 7.57 7.05 -2.57
CA THR A 180 6.74 6.44 -1.53
C THR A 180 5.88 7.46 -0.80
N SER A 181 6.03 8.74 -1.14
CA SER A 181 5.30 9.88 -0.57
C SER A 181 5.00 10.94 -1.64
N VAL A 182 4.08 11.86 -1.32
CA VAL A 182 3.75 13.00 -2.19
C VAL A 182 4.97 13.91 -2.34
N GLU A 183 5.70 14.14 -1.26
CA GLU A 183 6.90 14.95 -1.23
C GLU A 183 7.97 14.38 -2.16
N MET A 184 8.20 13.06 -2.14
CA MET A 184 9.15 12.42 -3.05
C MET A 184 8.71 12.50 -4.52
N ALA A 185 7.40 12.44 -4.79
CA ALA A 185 6.91 12.54 -6.17
C ALA A 185 7.11 13.94 -6.76
N ILE A 186 6.97 14.96 -5.91
CA ILE A 186 7.09 16.38 -6.27
C ILE A 186 8.53 16.85 -6.30
N MET A 187 9.37 16.46 -5.34
CA MET A 187 10.73 16.98 -5.23
C MET A 187 11.58 16.58 -6.45
N PRO A 188 12.50 17.46 -6.89
CA PRO A 188 13.44 17.13 -7.96
C PRO A 188 14.25 15.88 -7.58
N ARG A 189 14.34 14.91 -8.49
CA ARG A 189 15.26 13.77 -8.30
C ARG A 189 16.67 14.33 -8.18
N ARG A 190 17.37 14.01 -7.08
CA ARG A 190 18.78 14.36 -6.94
C ARG A 190 19.55 13.68 -8.07
N LYS A 191 20.24 14.47 -8.89
CA LYS A 191 21.14 13.99 -9.94
C LYS A 191 22.35 13.28 -9.34
#